data_AF-A0A0F5ZWZ6-F1
#
_entry.id   AF-A0A0F5ZWZ6-F1
#
_cell.length_a   1.000
_cell.length_b   1.000
_cell.length_c   1.000
_cell.angle_alpha   90.00
_cell.angle_beta   90.00
_cell.angle_gamma   90.00
#
_symmetry.space_group_name_H-M   'P 1'
#
loop_
_entity.id
_entity.type
_entity.pdbx_description
1 polymer ?
#
loop_
_entity_poly.entity_id
_entity_poly.type
_entity_poly.pdbx_seq_one_letter_code
_entity_poly.pdbx_strand_id
1 'polypeptide(L)' 'MMLSMVSDFLKSFARDERGVTAIEYAIIGVAISAIVLAVITDGGLGQALSDAMTTIDTNIGSAETFTPAGG' A
#
# COMPACT_ATOMS: atom_id res chain seq x y z
N MET A 1 7.44 15.08 -38.62
CA MET A 1 8.51 14.11 -38.24
C MET A 1 9.60 14.75 -37.38
N MET A 2 10.21 15.87 -37.76
CA MET A 2 11.27 16.47 -36.95
C MET A 2 10.78 17.13 -35.66
N LEU A 3 9.59 17.74 -35.68
CA LEU A 3 9.00 18.42 -34.51
C LEU A 3 8.56 17.43 -33.40
N SER A 4 8.10 16.24 -33.79
CA SER A 4 7.72 15.19 -32.83
C SER A 4 8.94 14.63 -32.11
N MET A 5 10.06 14.43 -32.83
CA MET A 5 11.31 13.95 -32.24
C MET A 5 11.83 14.86 -31.11
N VAL A 6 11.76 16.19 -31.31
CA VAL A 6 12.17 17.15 -30.28
C VAL A 6 11.21 17.15 -29.09
N SER A 7 9.89 17.07 -29.33
CA SER A 7 8.90 16.97 -28.25
C SER A 7 9.10 15.69 -27.42
N ASP A 8 9.37 14.57 -28.09
CA ASP A 8 9.56 13.28 -27.45
C ASP A 8 10.88 13.22 -26.66
N PHE A 9 11.93 13.87 -27.16
CA PHE A 9 13.18 14.06 -26.42
C PHE A 9 12.96 14.88 -25.14
N LEU A 10 12.26 16.01 -25.21
CA LEU A 10 11.97 16.83 -24.03
C LEU A 10 11.10 16.09 -23.01
N LYS A 11 10.13 15.29 -23.46
CA LYS A 11 9.36 14.41 -22.57
C LYS A 11 10.23 13.35 -21.93
N SER A 12 11.19 12.77 -22.66
CA SER A 12 12.12 11.79 -22.09
C SER A 12 13.08 12.40 -21.09
N PHE A 13 13.56 13.63 -21.35
CA PHE A 13 14.46 14.36 -20.47
C PHE A 13 13.77 14.83 -19.19
N ALA A 14 12.55 15.34 -19.29
CA ALA A 14 11.75 15.72 -18.13
C ALA A 14 11.34 14.52 -17.25
N ARG A 15 11.30 13.32 -17.83
CA ARG A 15 11.08 12.05 -17.13
C ARG A 15 12.38 11.33 -16.79
N ASP A 16 13.52 11.96 -17.04
CA ASP A 16 14.81 11.36 -16.80
C ASP A 16 15.18 11.50 -15.33
N GLU A 17 14.94 10.44 -14.57
CA GLU A 17 15.28 10.35 -13.16
C GLU A 17 16.77 9.96 -12.95
N ARG A 18 17.54 9.78 -14.03
CA ARG A 18 18.96 9.36 -13.99
C ARG A 18 19.92 10.42 -13.44
N GLY A 19 19.42 11.63 -13.11
CA GLY A 19 20.18 12.70 -12.47
C GLY A 19 20.09 12.72 -10.93
N VAL A 20 19.22 11.89 -10.33
CA VAL A 20 19.09 11.79 -8.88
C VAL A 20 20.22 10.93 -8.33
N THR A 21 20.93 11.46 -7.34
CA THR A 21 22.08 10.78 -6.75
C THR A 21 21.63 9.57 -5.93
N ALA A 22 22.46 8.52 -5.88
CA ALA A 22 22.15 7.32 -5.10
C ALA A 22 21.88 7.61 -3.61
N ILE A 23 22.44 8.70 -3.06
CA ILE A 23 22.22 9.12 -1.67
C ILE A 23 20.81 9.68 -1.43
N GLU A 24 20.19 10.32 -2.42
CA GLU A 24 18.83 10.86 -2.29
C GLU A 24 17.80 9.73 -2.29
N TYR A 25 17.93 8.75 -3.19
CA TYR A 25 17.09 7.55 -3.16
C TYR A 25 17.24 6.76 -1.86
N ALA A 26 18.46 6.71 -1.29
CA ALA A 26 18.67 6.06 0.00
C ALA A 26 17.88 6.75 1.12
N ILE A 27 17.86 8.09 1.15
CA ILE A 27 17.10 8.86 2.16
C ILE A 27 15.59 8.73 1.94
N ILE A 28 15.11 8.77 0.68
CA ILE A 28 13.69 8.53 0.36
C ILE A 28 13.28 7.12 0.81
N GLY A 29 14.12 6.11 0.60
CA GLY A 29 13.89 4.75 1.08
C GLY A 29 13.75 4.66 2.60
N VAL A 30 14.59 5.40 3.35
CA VAL A 30 14.47 5.50 4.82
C VAL A 30 13.14 6.14 5.22
N ALA A 31 12.73 7.22 4.57
CA ALA A 31 11.46 7.89 4.85
C ALA A 31 10.25 7.01 4.55
N ILE A 32 10.24 6.32 3.40
CA ILE A 32 9.18 5.37 3.04
C ILE A 32 9.13 4.22 4.05
N SER A 33 10.29 3.69 4.45
CA SER A 33 10.36 2.60 5.44
C SER A 33 9.77 3.01 6.79
N ALA A 34 10.01 4.25 7.24
CA ALA A 34 9.42 4.76 8.48
C ALA A 34 7.88 4.91 8.38
N ILE A 35 7.36 5.40 7.24
CA ILE A 35 5.93 5.51 6.99
C ILE A 35 5.28 4.12 6.97
N VAL A 36 5.88 3.18 6.24
CA VAL A 36 5.41 1.79 6.15
C VAL A 36 5.43 1.13 7.53
N LEU A 37 6.49 1.32 8.31
CA LEU A 37 6.56 0.83 9.69
C LEU A 37 5.40 1.38 10.52
N ALA A 38 5.18 2.70 10.50
CA ALA A 38 4.09 3.35 11.24
C ALA A 38 2.70 2.83 10.85
N VAL A 39 2.48 2.54 9.56
CA VAL A 39 1.22 1.97 9.06
C VAL A 39 1.01 0.53 9.55
N ILE A 40 2.07 -0.25 9.75
CA ILE A 40 1.95 -1.67 10.08
C ILE A 40 2.03 -1.91 11.61
N THR A 41 2.63 -1.00 12.38
CA THR A 41 2.70 -1.07 13.85
C THR A 41 1.35 -0.84 14.55
N ASP A 42 1.29 -1.12 15.85
CA ASP A 42 0.09 -1.14 16.69
C ASP A 42 -0.87 0.04 16.47
N GLY A 43 -2.15 -0.29 16.27
CA GLY A 43 -3.21 0.66 15.94
C GLY A 43 -3.30 1.03 14.46
N GLY A 44 -2.38 0.55 13.63
CA GLY A 44 -2.36 0.75 12.18
C GLY A 44 -3.14 -0.31 11.38
N LEU A 45 -2.79 -0.43 10.10
CA LEU A 45 -3.40 -1.33 9.13
C LEU A 45 -3.33 -2.80 9.56
N GLY A 46 -2.24 -3.22 10.22
CA GLY A 46 -2.08 -4.59 10.71
C GLY A 46 -3.18 -4.99 11.70
N GLN A 47 -3.45 -4.13 12.69
CA GLN A 47 -4.50 -4.35 13.68
C GLN A 47 -5.89 -4.33 13.03
N ALA A 48 -6.16 -3.36 12.16
CA ALA A 48 -7.45 -3.25 11.47
C ALA A 48 -7.77 -4.51 10.63
N LEU A 49 -6.76 -5.08 9.96
CA LEU A 49 -6.92 -6.33 9.22
C LEU A 49 -7.16 -7.52 10.15
N SER A 50 -6.47 -7.59 11.28
CA SER A 50 -6.69 -8.64 12.30
C SER A 50 -8.10 -8.57 12.90
N ASP A 51 -8.58 -7.36 13.22
CA ASP A 51 -9.92 -7.13 13.77
C ASP A 51 -11.01 -7.49 12.77
N ALA A 52 -10.81 -7.14 11.48
CA ALA A 52 -11.71 -7.53 10.41
C ALA A 52 -11.81 -9.05 10.27
N MET A 53 -10.67 -9.76 10.29
CA MET A 53 -10.66 -11.23 10.24
C MET A 53 -11.34 -11.86 11.46
N THR A 54 -11.11 -11.30 12.66
CA THR A 54 -11.77 -11.75 13.90
C THR A 54 -13.28 -11.56 13.83
N THR A 55 -13.72 -10.44 13.26
CA THR A 55 -15.15 -10.15 13.05
C THR A 55 -15.78 -11.15 12.08
N ILE A 56 -15.09 -11.49 10.99
CA ILE A 56 -15.55 -12.51 10.04
C ILE A 56 -15.68 -13.87 10.73
N ASP A 57 -14.65 -14.31 11.46
CA ASP A 57 -14.64 -15.59 12.17
C ASP A 57 -15.78 -15.68 13.20
N THR A 58 -15.98 -14.60 13.97
CA THR A 58 -17.08 -14.51 14.94
C THR A 58 -18.45 -14.60 14.28
N ASN A 59 -18.65 -13.92 13.14
CA ASN A 59 -19.91 -13.96 12.42
C ASN A 59 -20.20 -15.35 11.83
N ILE A 60 -19.17 -16.03 11.31
CA ILE A 60 -19.28 -17.39 10.80
C ILE A 60 -19.65 -18.35 11.95
N GLY A 61 -18.90 -18.32 13.06
CA GLY A 61 -19.20 -19.16 14.23
C GLY A 61 -20.59 -18.90 14.80
N SER A 62 -21.02 -17.63 14.85
CA SER A 62 -22.37 -17.27 15.29
C SER A 62 -23.46 -17.83 14.37
N ALA A 63 -23.23 -17.83 13.06
CA ALA A 63 -24.15 -18.42 12.09
C ALA A 63 -24.22 -19.95 12.22
N GLU A 64 -23.12 -20.64 12.54
CA GLU A 64 -23.13 -22.08 12.84
C GLU A 64 -23.89 -22.40 14.13
N THR A 65 -23.81 -21.53 15.14
CA THR A 65 -24.57 -21.68 16.40
C THR A 65 -26.06 -21.30 16.27
N PHE A 66 -26.52 -20.87 15.09
CA PHE A 66 -27.94 -20.72 14.81
C PHE A 66 -28.59 -22.12 14.74
N THR A 67 -28.89 -22.68 15.91
CA THR A 67 -29.90 -23.73 16.04
C THR A 67 -31.24 -23.05 15.83
N PRO A 68 -31.99 -23.33 14.75
CA PRO A 68 -33.32 -22.76 14.57
C PRO A 68 -34.16 -23.15 15.79
N ALA A 69 -34.62 -22.15 16.53
CA ALA A 69 -35.60 -22.33 17.59
C ALA A 69 -36.92 -22.75 16.95
N GLY A 70 -37.12 -24.06 16.76
CA GLY A 70 -38.37 -24.62 16.27
C GLY A 70 -38.18 -25.79 15.29
N GLY A 71 -37.94 -26.96 15.87
CA GLY A 71 -38.40 -28.26 15.37
C GLY A 71 -39.23 -28.91 16.46
#